data_AF-K2EMR9-F1
#
_entry.id   AF-K2EMR9-F1
#
_cell.length_a   1.000
_cell.length_b   1.000
_cell.length_c   1.000
_cell.angle_alpha   90.00
_cell.angle_beta   90.00
_cell.angle_gamma   90.00
#
_symmetry.space_group_name_H-M   'P 1'
#
loop_
_entity.id
_entity.type
_entity.pdbx_description
1 polymer ?
#
loop_
_entity_poly.entity_id
_entity_poly.type
_entity_poly.pdbx_seq_one_letter_code
_entity_poly.pdbx_strand_id
1 'polypeptide(L)'
;MVAAVLSLLFEPKDQYVGKGGLYNSLYQSNIVVDKVEISKNKASVYLTGTMLSGGTCDDPRIMAQLTQTVLQFEDIKEVTFFVNNKEYTGSQKE
;
A
#
# COMPACT_ATOMS: atom_id res chain seq x y z
N MET A 1 -5.66 -3.50 13.50
CA MET A 1 -6.12 -4.43 12.44
C MET A 1 -5.60 -3.99 11.06
N VAL A 2 -5.95 -2.80 10.58
CA VAL A 2 -5.43 -2.23 9.30
C VAL A 2 -3.90 -2.24 9.20
N ALA A 3 -3.20 -1.74 10.24
CA ALA A 3 -1.75 -1.71 10.25
C ALA A 3 -1.13 -3.11 10.09
N ALA A 4 -1.69 -4.13 10.75
CA ALA A 4 -1.16 -5.49 10.72
C ALA A 4 -1.29 -6.13 9.34
N VAL A 5 -2.43 -5.98 8.66
CA VAL A 5 -2.62 -6.55 7.31
C VAL A 5 -1.75 -5.85 6.26
N LEU A 6 -1.50 -4.55 6.42
CA LEU A 6 -0.57 -3.81 5.57
C LEU A 6 0.87 -4.27 5.82
N SER A 7 1.28 -4.49 7.07
CA SER A 7 2.59 -5.07 7.37
C SER A 7 2.76 -6.44 6.72
N LEU A 8 1.73 -7.30 6.75
CA LEU A 8 1.75 -8.58 6.05
C LEU A 8 1.85 -8.42 4.53
N LEU A 9 1.17 -7.43 3.95
CA LEU A 9 1.27 -7.12 2.53
C LEU A 9 2.70 -6.70 2.14
N PHE A 10 3.43 -6.01 3.03
CA PHE A 10 4.77 -5.48 2.74
C PHE A 10 5.91 -6.47 3.01
N GLU A 11 5.63 -7.58 3.68
CA GLU A 11 6.61 -8.58 4.08
C GLU A 11 7.24 -9.34 2.89
N PRO A 12 6.47 -9.83 1.90
CA PRO A 12 7.05 -10.50 0.74
C PRO A 12 7.92 -9.56 -0.10
N LYS A 13 9.19 -9.93 -0.28
CA LYS A 13 10.17 -9.18 -1.11
C LYS A 13 10.48 -9.85 -2.45
N ASP A 14 9.96 -11.04 -2.68
CA ASP A 14 10.08 -11.71 -3.97
C ASP A 14 9.23 -10.99 -5.02
N GLN A 15 9.80 -10.84 -6.23
CA GLN A 15 9.11 -10.28 -7.40
C GLN A 15 7.92 -11.15 -7.83
N TYR A 16 8.01 -12.45 -7.60
CA TYR A 16 6.97 -13.43 -7.90
C TYR A 16 6.63 -14.23 -6.64
N VAL A 17 5.35 -14.25 -6.26
CA VAL A 17 4.88 -14.90 -5.05
C VAL A 17 3.97 -16.09 -5.34
N GLY A 18 4.08 -17.13 -4.51
CA GLY A 18 3.30 -18.36 -4.60
C GLY A 18 3.63 -19.23 -5.81
N LYS A 19 2.99 -20.41 -5.87
CA LYS A 19 3.25 -21.42 -6.93
C LYS A 19 2.81 -20.98 -8.33
N GLY A 20 1.92 -19.99 -8.42
CA GLY A 20 1.42 -19.44 -9.68
C GLY A 20 2.24 -18.29 -10.25
N GLY A 21 3.28 -17.83 -9.54
CA GLY A 21 4.11 -16.71 -9.99
C GLY A 21 3.37 -15.38 -10.08
N LEU A 22 2.52 -15.08 -9.08
CA LEU A 22 1.82 -13.79 -9.03
C LEU A 22 2.86 -12.67 -8.89
N TYR A 23 2.77 -11.65 -9.73
CA TYR A 23 3.69 -10.53 -9.70
C TYR A 23 3.40 -9.60 -8.53
N ASN A 24 4.42 -9.32 -7.72
CA ASN A 24 4.35 -8.41 -6.58
C ASN A 24 4.85 -7.02 -6.99
N SER A 25 3.97 -6.06 -7.24
CA SER A 25 4.38 -4.68 -7.59
C SER A 25 5.08 -3.91 -6.46
N LEU A 26 5.05 -4.43 -5.21
CA LEU A 26 5.69 -3.81 -4.04
C LEU A 26 7.08 -4.39 -3.73
N TYR A 27 7.58 -5.37 -4.50
CA TYR A 27 8.82 -6.11 -4.19
C TYR A 27 10.07 -5.22 -4.03
N GLN A 28 10.13 -4.11 -4.77
CA GLN A 28 11.22 -3.13 -4.68
C GLN A 28 11.00 -2.09 -3.56
N SER A 29 9.79 -1.99 -3.01
CA SER A 29 9.47 -1.01 -1.99
C SER A 29 9.95 -1.47 -0.60
N ASN A 30 10.55 -0.54 0.13
CA ASN A 30 10.89 -0.71 1.54
C ASN A 30 10.08 0.30 2.36
N ILE A 31 8.86 -0.06 2.68
CA ILE A 31 7.89 0.77 3.39
C ILE A 31 7.38 0.05 4.63
N VAL A 32 7.05 0.82 5.66
CA VAL A 32 6.45 0.34 6.89
C VAL A 32 5.26 1.24 7.28
N VAL A 33 4.33 0.68 8.04
CA VAL A 33 3.24 1.46 8.62
C VAL A 33 3.76 2.24 9.82
N ASP A 34 3.66 3.56 9.78
CA ASP A 34 3.97 4.44 10.91
C ASP A 34 2.76 4.54 11.84
N LYS A 35 1.61 4.95 11.29
CA LYS A 35 0.34 5.00 12.03
C LYS A 35 -0.86 4.86 11.10
N VAL A 36 -1.99 4.51 11.70
CA VAL A 36 -3.29 4.49 11.04
C VAL A 36 -4.27 5.26 11.90
N GLU A 37 -4.91 6.26 11.32
CA GLU A 37 -5.97 7.04 11.95
C GLU A 37 -7.29 6.70 11.27
N ILE A 38 -8.30 6.34 12.04
CA ILE A 38 -9.63 6.01 11.50
C ILE A 38 -10.64 6.94 12.15
N SER A 39 -11.37 7.67 11.31
CA SER A 39 -12.44 8.57 11.75
C SER A 39 -13.70 8.28 10.95
N LYS A 40 -14.76 7.87 11.66
CA LYS A 40 -16.01 7.35 11.08
C LYS A 40 -15.73 6.16 10.17
N ASN A 41 -15.78 6.38 8.86
CA ASN A 41 -15.59 5.40 7.80
C ASN A 41 -14.39 5.72 6.89
N LYS A 42 -13.51 6.63 7.32
CA LYS A 42 -12.33 7.04 6.55
C LYS A 42 -11.06 6.65 7.30
N ALA A 43 -10.14 6.01 6.58
CA ALA A 43 -8.83 5.65 7.10
C ALA A 43 -7.73 6.54 6.50
N SER A 44 -6.92 7.15 7.34
CA SER A 44 -5.67 7.82 6.96
C SER A 44 -4.51 6.91 7.35
N VAL A 45 -3.81 6.39 6.36
CA VAL A 45 -2.67 5.47 6.55
C VAL A 45 -1.38 6.23 6.30
N TYR A 46 -0.53 6.27 7.31
CA TYR A 46 0.77 6.93 7.25
C TYR A 46 1.86 5.85 7.14
N LEU A 47 2.64 5.95 6.08
CA LEU A 47 3.72 5.06 5.73
C LEU A 47 5.04 5.85 5.74
N THR A 48 6.12 5.18 6.10
CA THR A 48 7.48 5.71 6.03
C THR A 48 8.38 4.77 5.24
N GLY A 49 9.44 5.31 4.65
CA GLY A 49 10.42 4.56 3.88
C GLY A 49 10.47 4.94 2.41
N THR A 50 10.82 4.00 1.54
CA THR A 50 11.01 4.22 0.11
C THR A 50 10.02 3.40 -0.69
N MET A 51 9.09 4.08 -1.35
CA MET A 51 8.17 3.45 -2.29
C MET A 51 8.77 3.52 -3.70
N LEU A 52 8.94 2.37 -4.32
CA LEU A 52 9.46 2.21 -5.68
C LEU A 52 8.41 1.56 -6.56
N SER A 53 8.29 2.06 -7.78
CA SER A 53 7.40 1.55 -8.81
C SER A 53 8.21 1.09 -10.01
N GLY A 54 7.85 -0.05 -10.58
CA GLY A 54 8.40 -0.53 -11.85
C GLY A 54 7.93 0.28 -13.07
N GLY A 55 7.17 1.35 -12.87
CA GLY A 55 6.70 2.29 -13.91
C GLY A 55 5.18 2.41 -13.95
N THR A 56 4.67 2.98 -15.04
CA THR A 56 3.26 3.40 -15.18
C THR A 56 2.24 2.26 -15.00
N CYS A 57 2.65 1.00 -15.16
CA CYS A 57 1.80 -0.17 -14.94
C CYS A 57 1.76 -0.62 -13.48
N ASP A 58 2.84 -0.37 -12.72
CA ASP A 58 2.93 -0.75 -11.31
C ASP A 58 2.29 0.29 -10.40
N ASP A 59 2.30 1.56 -10.76
CA ASP A 59 1.58 2.61 -10.01
C ASP A 59 0.11 2.28 -9.73
N PRO A 60 -0.73 1.97 -10.75
CA PRO A 60 -2.11 1.61 -10.50
C PRO A 60 -2.25 0.29 -9.74
N ARG A 61 -1.31 -0.65 -9.87
CA ARG A 61 -1.35 -1.94 -9.15
C ARG A 61 -1.04 -1.75 -7.67
N ILE A 62 0.00 -0.97 -7.35
CA ILE A 62 0.36 -0.61 -5.97
C ILE A 62 -0.85 0.08 -5.33
N MET A 63 -1.44 1.05 -6.02
CA MET A 63 -2.56 1.81 -5.47
C MET A 63 -3.81 0.97 -5.25
N ALA A 64 -4.16 0.12 -6.22
CA ALA A 64 -5.26 -0.82 -6.07
C ALA A 64 -5.01 -1.80 -4.91
N GLN A 65 -3.82 -2.40 -4.82
CA GLN A 65 -3.48 -3.37 -3.79
C GLN A 65 -3.57 -2.76 -2.38
N LEU A 66 -2.98 -1.58 -2.18
CA LEU A 66 -3.06 -0.85 -0.91
C LEU A 66 -4.51 -0.54 -0.55
N THR A 67 -5.25 0.03 -1.50
CA THR A 67 -6.64 0.45 -1.29
C THR A 67 -7.54 -0.74 -0.94
N GLN A 68 -7.49 -1.81 -1.73
CA GLN A 68 -8.29 -3.02 -1.49
C GLN A 68 -7.93 -3.70 -0.17
N THR A 69 -6.65 -3.69 0.22
CA THR A 69 -6.21 -4.25 1.51
C THR A 69 -6.79 -3.49 2.71
N VAL A 70 -7.06 -2.20 2.57
CA VAL A 70 -7.72 -1.42 3.64
C VAL A 70 -9.24 -1.50 3.54
N LEU A 71 -9.81 -1.48 2.32
CA LEU A 71 -11.26 -1.56 2.11
C LEU A 71 -11.85 -2.95 2.35
N GLN A 72 -11.02 -3.98 2.59
CA GLN A 72 -11.51 -5.29 3.04
C GLN A 72 -12.24 -5.22 4.40
N PHE A 73 -12.00 -4.18 5.20
CA PHE A 73 -12.70 -3.95 6.46
C PHE A 73 -14.01 -3.21 6.21
N GLU A 74 -15.15 -3.82 6.56
CA GLU A 74 -16.49 -3.32 6.20
C GLU A 74 -16.78 -1.91 6.72
N ASP A 75 -16.21 -1.53 7.85
CA ASP A 75 -16.39 -0.21 8.48
C ASP A 75 -15.66 0.93 7.73
N ILE A 76 -14.73 0.59 6.83
CA ILE A 76 -13.93 1.55 6.08
C ILE A 76 -14.50 1.67 4.66
N LYS A 77 -14.85 2.89 4.26
CA LYS A 77 -15.38 3.20 2.92
C LYS A 77 -14.43 4.03 2.08
N GLU A 78 -13.52 4.76 2.72
CA GLU A 78 -12.54 5.59 2.05
C GLU A 78 -11.18 5.44 2.74
N VAL A 79 -10.11 5.51 1.97
CA VAL A 79 -8.74 5.48 2.48
C VAL A 79 -7.86 6.49 1.76
N THR A 80 -7.01 7.18 2.52
CA THR A 80 -5.97 8.07 2.01
C THR A 80 -4.62 7.57 2.52
N PHE A 81 -3.63 7.48 1.64
CA PHE A 81 -2.27 7.06 1.98
C PHE A 81 -1.34 8.26 2.00
N PHE A 82 -0.45 8.28 2.98
CA PHE A 82 0.64 9.24 3.08
C PHE A 82 1.96 8.47 3.13
N VAL A 83 2.93 8.84 2.30
CA VAL A 83 4.30 8.29 2.35
C VAL A 83 5.24 9.43 2.73
N ASN A 84 5.98 9.28 3.83
CA ASN A 84 6.86 10.32 4.37
C ASN A 84 6.14 11.67 4.53
N ASN A 85 4.92 11.64 5.09
CA ASN A 85 4.04 12.80 5.31
C ASN A 85 3.54 13.53 4.06
N LYS A 86 3.68 12.93 2.87
CA LYS A 86 3.08 13.44 1.63
C LYS A 86 1.99 12.50 1.15
N GLU A 87 0.86 13.06 0.73
CA GLU A 87 -0.22 12.26 0.15
C GLU A 87 0.30 11.49 -1.07
N TYR A 88 0.03 10.18 -1.09
CA TYR A 88 0.47 9.30 -2.15
C TYR A 88 -0.70 8.99 -3.08
N THR A 89 -0.57 9.44 -4.33
CA THR A 89 -1.57 9.28 -5.40
C THR A 89 -1.04 8.41 -6.55
N GLY A 90 0.02 7.63 -6.30
CA GLY A 90 0.83 6.94 -7.32
C GLY A 90 2.19 7.63 -7.51
N SER A 91 3.12 6.99 -8.22
CA SER A 91 4.37 7.66 -8.60
C SER A 91 4.03 8.84 -9.51
N GLN A 92 4.37 10.04 -9.05
CA GLN A 92 4.30 11.24 -9.88
C GLN A 92 5.20 11.01 -11.10
N LYS A 93 4.64 11.05 -12.31
CA LYS A 93 5.42 11.22 -13.53
C LYS A 93 6.17 12.54 -13.41
N GLU A 94 7.48 12.50 -13.17
CA GLU A 94 8.40 13.53 -13.68
C GLU A 94 8.57 13.35 -15.19
#